data_AF-A0A6J6U5P6-F1
#
_entry.id   AF-A0A6J6U5P6-F1
#
_cell.length_a   1.000
_cell.length_b   1.000
_cell.length_c   1.000
_cell.angle_alpha   90.00
_cell.angle_beta   90.00
_cell.angle_gamma   90.00
#
_symmetry.space_group_name_H-M   'P 1'
#
loop_
_entity.id
_entity.type
_entity.pdbx_description
1 polymer ?
#
loop_
_entity_poly.entity_id
_entity_poly.type
_entity_poly.pdbx_seq_one_letter_code
_entity_poly.pdbx_strand_id
1 'polypeptide(L)'
;MTDDADIRMAQSMMDYIFRRLALDYMPFEQRSAMGLYTSAERQAALDNGGEYAPIAGSDTPKAVAPVAAPAVVKADVKIEAAPVAAAPAAPTQTIGSSSDLLESMGIKSDAPLCMTCGVKMRMSGACFVCEGCGNTSGCS
;
A
#
# COMPACT_ATOMS: atom_id res chain seq x y z
N MET A 1 9.30 -13.06 7.12
CA MET A 1 10.42 -12.27 7.68
C MET A 1 11.61 -12.48 6.77
N THR A 2 12.29 -11.41 6.39
CA THR A 2 13.37 -11.37 5.40
C THR A 2 14.71 -11.07 6.09
N ASP A 3 15.81 -11.55 5.51
CA ASP A 3 17.17 -11.37 6.06
C ASP A 3 17.76 -9.97 5.79
N ASP A 4 17.06 -9.14 5.02
CA ASP A 4 17.45 -7.76 4.73
C ASP A 4 17.18 -6.84 5.93
N ALA A 5 18.20 -6.11 6.39
CA ALA A 5 18.10 -5.21 7.54
C ALA A 5 17.17 -4.00 7.25
N ASP A 6 17.11 -3.54 6.01
CA ASP A 6 16.29 -2.40 5.61
C ASP A 6 14.82 -2.80 5.41
N ILE A 7 14.57 -4.06 5.03
CA ILE A 7 13.23 -4.60 4.77
C ILE A 7 13.12 -5.95 5.48
N ARG A 8 12.78 -5.96 6.78
CA ARG A 8 12.59 -7.22 7.55
C ARG A 8 11.22 -7.87 7.39
N MET A 9 10.20 -7.09 7.08
CA MET A 9 8.83 -7.56 6.96
C MET A 9 8.25 -7.11 5.62
N ALA A 10 8.25 -8.02 4.65
CA ALA A 10 7.59 -7.86 3.37
C ALA A 10 6.29 -8.68 3.35
N GLN A 11 5.24 -8.14 2.73
CA GLN A 11 3.94 -8.84 2.63
C GLN A 11 3.86 -9.78 1.43
N SER A 12 4.69 -9.57 0.40
CA SER A 12 4.81 -10.44 -0.77
C SER A 12 6.22 -10.34 -1.37
N MET A 13 6.54 -11.25 -2.30
CA MET A 13 7.81 -11.18 -3.02
C MET A 13 7.91 -9.92 -3.90
N MET A 14 6.80 -9.49 -4.51
CA MET A 14 6.77 -8.26 -5.30
C MET A 14 7.00 -7.02 -4.43
N ASP A 15 6.39 -6.98 -3.24
CA ASP A 15 6.59 -5.91 -2.26
C ASP A 15 8.07 -5.79 -1.84
N TYR A 16 8.74 -6.93 -1.59
CA TYR A 16 10.18 -6.95 -1.31
C TYR A 16 10.99 -6.38 -2.48
N ILE A 17 10.73 -6.83 -3.71
CA ILE A 17 11.46 -6.39 -4.91
C ILE A 17 11.29 -4.88 -5.11
N PHE A 18 10.08 -4.34 -5.05
CA PHE A 18 9.86 -2.91 -5.28
C PHE A 18 10.50 -2.03 -4.21
N ARG A 19 10.39 -2.41 -2.94
CA ARG A 19 11.05 -1.66 -1.86
C ARG A 19 12.56 -1.71 -1.98
N ARG A 20 13.13 -2.86 -2.37
CA ARG A 20 14.57 -3.01 -2.56
C ARG A 20 15.07 -2.17 -3.74
N LEU A 21 14.37 -2.22 -4.87
CA LEU A 21 14.68 -1.39 -6.03
C LEU A 21 14.56 0.10 -5.72
N ALA A 22 13.55 0.51 -4.94
CA ALA A 22 13.43 1.89 -4.51
C ALA A 22 14.64 2.31 -3.66
N LEU A 23 15.03 1.52 -2.66
CA LEU A 23 16.21 1.82 -1.84
C LEU A 23 17.51 1.89 -2.65
N ASP A 24 17.67 1.03 -3.66
CA ASP A 24 18.90 0.97 -4.44
C ASP A 24 18.98 2.06 -5.53
N TYR A 25 17.85 2.51 -6.11
CA TYR A 25 17.86 3.33 -7.33
C TYR A 25 17.16 4.68 -7.22
N MET A 26 16.47 4.96 -6.12
CA MET A 26 15.67 6.17 -5.99
C MET A 26 16.31 7.16 -4.99
N PRO A 27 16.36 8.47 -5.30
CA PRO A 27 16.87 9.48 -4.37
C PRO A 27 15.99 9.60 -3.13
N PHE A 28 16.55 10.07 -2.01
CA PHE A 28 15.85 10.17 -0.72
C PHE A 28 14.50 10.88 -0.84
N GLU A 29 14.41 11.99 -1.57
CA GLU A 29 13.16 12.76 -1.75
C GLU A 29 11.99 11.94 -2.33
N GLN A 30 12.28 11.06 -3.29
CA GLN A 30 11.25 10.21 -3.88
C GLN A 30 10.94 9.00 -2.99
N ARG A 31 11.93 8.50 -2.24
CA ARG A 31 11.75 7.40 -1.28
C ARG A 31 10.92 7.84 -0.08
N SER A 32 11.20 9.02 0.48
CA SER A 32 10.51 9.60 1.64
C SER A 32 9.04 9.88 1.34
N ALA A 33 8.72 10.34 0.12
CA ALA A 33 7.34 10.52 -0.35
C ALA A 33 6.51 9.22 -0.32
N MET A 34 7.16 8.06 -0.46
CA MET A 34 6.53 6.74 -0.34
C MET A 34 6.69 6.10 1.05
N GLY A 35 7.26 6.81 2.01
CA GLY A 35 7.53 6.30 3.36
C GLY A 35 8.61 5.21 3.40
N LEU A 36 9.49 5.15 2.40
CA LEU A 36 10.57 4.18 2.31
C LEU A 36 11.85 4.75 2.89
N TYR A 37 12.31 4.15 3.98
CA TYR A 37 13.51 4.54 4.71
C TYR A 37 14.40 3.33 4.95
N THR A 38 15.71 3.54 4.95
CA THR A 38 16.70 2.55 5.40
C THR A 38 16.62 2.36 6.92
N SER A 39 17.23 1.30 7.43
CA SER A 39 17.34 1.07 8.88
C SER A 39 18.11 2.19 9.57
N ALA A 40 19.15 2.71 8.92
CA ALA A 40 19.97 3.82 9.43
C ALA A 40 19.16 5.14 9.49
N GLU A 41 18.40 5.46 8.44
CA GLU A 41 17.53 6.65 8.41
C GLU A 41 16.43 6.56 9.50
N ARG A 42 15.85 5.37 9.72
CA ARG A 42 14.89 5.16 10.83
C ARG A 42 15.51 5.30 12.21
N GLN A 43 16.73 4.80 12.41
CA GLN A 43 17.44 4.97 13.69
C GLN A 43 17.76 6.44 13.94
N ALA A 44 18.29 7.14 12.93
CA ALA A 44 18.56 8.57 13.02
C ALA A 44 17.30 9.38 13.32
N ALA A 45 16.15 9.04 12.72
CA ALA A 45 14.89 9.72 13.02
C ALA A 45 14.48 9.53 14.48
N LEU A 46 14.66 8.35 15.06
CA LEU A 46 14.40 8.12 16.49
C LEU A 46 15.33 8.96 17.38
N ASP A 47 16.60 9.10 16.99
CA ASP A 47 17.59 9.87 17.73
C ASP A 47 17.38 11.40 17.62
N ASN A 48 16.84 11.88 16.49
CA ASN A 48 16.60 13.30 16.20
C ASN A 48 15.18 13.79 16.52
N GLY A 49 14.35 12.97 17.17
CA GLY A 49 13.01 13.38 17.62
C GLY A 49 11.89 13.24 16.57
N GLY A 50 12.06 12.36 15.59
CA GLY A 50 11.04 11.97 14.61
C GLY A 50 11.26 12.52 13.20
N GLU A 51 12.27 13.35 12.98
CA GLU A 51 12.56 13.93 11.67
C GLU A 51 13.38 12.97 10.80
N TYR A 52 12.88 12.69 9.59
CA TYR A 52 13.60 11.90 8.61
C TYR A 52 14.45 12.82 7.73
N ALA A 53 15.77 12.67 7.82
CA ALA A 53 16.72 13.46 7.04
C ALA A 53 17.59 12.55 6.15
N PRO A 54 18.04 13.06 4.97
CA PRO A 54 18.99 12.35 4.14
C PRO A 54 20.31 12.14 4.88
N ILE A 55 20.82 10.91 4.89
CA ILE A 55 22.15 10.60 5.43
C ILE A 55 23.19 10.69 4.31
N ALA A 56 24.24 11.47 4.54
CA ALA A 56 25.32 11.66 3.57
C ALA A 56 25.97 10.30 3.23
N GLY A 57 25.66 9.76 2.05
CA GLY A 57 26.14 8.47 1.55
C GLY A 57 25.06 7.47 1.10
N SER A 58 23.78 7.65 1.47
CA SER A 58 22.66 6.83 0.95
C SER A 58 21.96 7.42 -0.28
N ASP A 59 22.31 8.66 -0.64
CA ASP A 59 21.65 9.45 -1.68
C ASP A 59 22.22 9.32 -3.08
N THR A 60 23.22 8.47 -3.26
CA THR A 60 23.68 8.12 -4.60
C THR A 60 23.00 6.83 -5.01
N PRO A 61 21.96 6.88 -5.88
CA PRO A 61 21.44 5.69 -6.54
C PRO A 61 22.60 4.83 -7.05
N LYS A 62 22.51 3.52 -6.86
CA LYS A 62 23.45 2.58 -7.44
C LYS A 62 23.48 2.82 -8.94
N ALA A 63 24.63 3.27 -9.43
CA ALA A 63 24.79 3.68 -10.82
C ALA A 63 24.44 2.51 -11.75
N VAL A 64 23.33 2.64 -12.47
CA VAL A 64 23.12 1.87 -13.69
C VAL A 64 24.13 2.44 -14.70
N ALA A 65 24.95 1.58 -15.31
CA ALA A 65 25.76 2.00 -16.46
C ALA A 65 24.86 2.81 -17.41
N PRO A 66 25.28 3.98 -17.90
CA PRO A 66 24.39 4.90 -18.60
C PRO A 66 23.85 4.21 -19.85
N VAL A 67 22.63 3.70 -19.76
CA VAL A 67 21.79 3.51 -20.94
C VAL A 67 21.40 4.93 -21.31
N ALA A 68 21.90 5.38 -22.45
CA ALA A 68 21.68 6.73 -22.98
C ALA A 68 20.24 7.17 -22.71
N ALA A 69 20.09 8.34 -22.08
CA ALA A 69 18.80 8.98 -21.90
C ALA A 69 18.06 8.96 -23.25
N PRO A 70 16.86 8.36 -23.37
CA PRO A 70 16.03 8.67 -24.50
C PRO A 70 15.66 10.14 -24.34
N ALA A 71 16.22 10.98 -25.22
CA ALA A 71 15.75 12.33 -25.41
C ALA A 71 14.22 12.28 -25.51
N VAL A 72 13.55 13.01 -24.64
CA VAL A 72 12.09 13.20 -24.70
C VAL A 72 11.81 13.97 -25.99
N VAL A 73 11.66 13.25 -27.09
CA VAL A 73 11.04 13.77 -28.30
C VAL A 73 9.56 13.87 -27.97
N LYS A 74 9.07 15.09 -27.80
CA LYS A 74 7.63 15.38 -27.80
C LYS A 74 7.12 14.97 -29.18
N ALA A 75 6.56 13.77 -29.26
CA ALA A 75 5.73 13.36 -30.37
C ALA A 75 4.29 13.70 -30.00
N ASP A 76 3.76 14.76 -30.60
CA ASP A 76 2.35 15.09 -30.58
C ASP A 76 1.56 13.98 -31.27
N VAL A 77 1.16 12.95 -30.52
CA VAL A 77 0.24 11.93 -30.98
C VAL A 77 -1.17 12.51 -30.89
N LYS A 78 -1.68 12.91 -32.04
CA LYS A 78 -3.09 13.23 -32.26
C LYS A 78 -3.91 11.95 -32.05
N ILE A 79 -4.67 11.90 -30.96
CA ILE A 79 -5.60 10.82 -30.64
C ILE A 79 -6.89 11.11 -31.42
N GLU A 80 -7.04 10.51 -32.59
CA GLU A 80 -8.34 10.33 -33.23
C GLU A 80 -9.18 9.37 -32.35
N ALA A 81 -10.37 9.83 -31.94
CA ALA A 81 -11.28 9.08 -31.10
C ALA A 81 -11.88 7.87 -31.84
N ALA A 82 -11.56 6.67 -31.38
CA ALA A 82 -12.28 5.44 -31.74
C ALA A 82 -13.42 5.20 -30.74
N PRO A 83 -14.62 4.76 -31.18
CA PRO A 83 -15.80 4.68 -30.32
C PRO A 83 -15.65 3.56 -29.28
N VAL A 84 -15.83 3.94 -28.02
CA VAL A 84 -15.87 3.01 -26.88
C VAL A 84 -17.15 2.20 -26.97
N ALA A 85 -17.05 1.00 -27.52
CA ALA A 85 -18.05 -0.04 -27.34
C ALA A 85 -18.13 -0.37 -25.85
N ALA A 86 -19.36 -0.41 -25.33
CA ALA A 86 -19.67 -0.68 -23.93
C ALA A 86 -19.08 -2.03 -23.48
N ALA A 87 -18.08 -1.97 -22.60
CA ALA A 87 -17.69 -3.11 -21.77
C ALA A 87 -18.68 -3.24 -20.60
N PRO A 88 -19.13 -4.46 -20.26
CA PRO A 88 -20.10 -4.67 -19.19
C PRO A 88 -19.51 -4.27 -17.84
N ALA A 89 -20.37 -3.66 -17.02
CA ALA A 89 -20.05 -3.18 -15.68
C ALA A 89 -19.34 -4.26 -14.84
N ALA A 90 -18.13 -3.95 -14.38
CA ALA A 90 -17.53 -4.67 -13.25
C ALA A 90 -18.48 -4.57 -12.04
N PRO A 91 -18.64 -5.64 -11.25
CA PRO A 91 -19.52 -5.59 -10.08
C PRO A 91 -18.96 -4.54 -9.12
N THR A 92 -19.76 -3.51 -8.87
CA THR A 92 -19.56 -2.57 -7.76
C THR A 92 -19.49 -3.42 -6.50
N GLN A 93 -18.27 -3.70 -6.01
CA GLN A 93 -18.05 -4.28 -4.70
C GLN A 93 -18.53 -3.22 -3.71
N THR A 94 -19.82 -3.28 -3.35
CA THR A 94 -20.42 -2.37 -2.38
C THR A 94 -19.84 -2.76 -1.03
N ILE A 95 -18.74 -2.11 -0.68
CA ILE A 95 -18.13 -2.19 0.63
C ILE A 95 -19.13 -1.59 1.62
N GLY A 96 -19.84 -2.46 2.33
CA GLY A 96 -20.81 -2.07 3.36
C GLY A 96 -20.21 -2.02 4.77
N SER A 97 -19.07 -2.68 4.98
CA SER A 97 -18.40 -2.83 6.29
C SER A 97 -16.89 -2.97 6.13
N SER A 98 -16.12 -2.63 7.16
CA SER A 98 -14.68 -2.91 7.19
C SER A 98 -14.36 -4.41 7.04
N SER A 99 -15.27 -5.30 7.44
CA SER A 99 -15.15 -6.74 7.19
C SER A 99 -15.16 -7.05 5.69
N ASP A 100 -16.04 -6.44 4.89
CA ASP A 100 -16.07 -6.69 3.43
C ASP A 100 -14.80 -6.18 2.73
N LEU A 101 -14.19 -5.10 3.23
CA LEU A 101 -12.88 -4.65 2.76
C LEU A 101 -11.80 -5.68 3.05
N LEU A 102 -11.80 -6.23 4.26
CA LEU A 102 -10.85 -7.23 4.70
C LEU A 102 -10.92 -8.49 3.82
N GLU A 103 -12.13 -8.93 3.47
CA GLU A 103 -12.33 -10.05 2.54
C GLU A 103 -11.78 -9.76 1.13
N SER A 104 -11.95 -8.54 0.64
CA SER A 104 -11.38 -8.13 -0.65
C SER A 104 -9.84 -8.14 -0.66
N MET A 105 -9.22 -7.98 0.51
CA MET A 105 -7.77 -8.07 0.72
C MET A 105 -7.30 -9.50 1.04
N GLY A 106 -8.20 -10.49 0.97
CA GLY A 106 -7.88 -11.91 1.14
C GLY A 106 -7.87 -12.40 2.58
N ILE A 107 -8.29 -11.58 3.55
CA ILE A 107 -8.43 -12.02 4.94
C ILE A 107 -9.87 -12.38 5.24
N LYS A 108 -10.09 -13.65 5.60
CA LYS A 108 -11.43 -14.23 5.75
C LYS A 108 -12.05 -13.79 7.08
N SER A 109 -13.09 -12.96 7.06
CA SER A 109 -13.92 -12.68 8.23
C SER A 109 -15.16 -13.57 8.25
N ASP A 110 -15.25 -14.45 9.25
CA ASP A 110 -16.41 -15.34 9.51
C ASP A 110 -17.50 -14.65 10.36
N ALA A 111 -17.62 -13.33 10.23
CA ALA A 111 -18.52 -12.54 11.06
C ALA A 111 -19.96 -12.61 10.53
N PRO A 112 -20.97 -12.77 11.42
CA PRO A 112 -22.38 -12.80 11.02
C PRO A 112 -22.85 -11.44 10.49
N LEU A 113 -23.93 -11.44 9.73
CA LEU A 113 -24.65 -10.22 9.35
C LEU A 113 -25.39 -9.67 10.57
N CYS A 114 -25.45 -8.36 10.70
CA CYS A 114 -26.21 -7.74 11.76
C CYS A 114 -27.72 -7.85 11.51
N MET A 115 -28.46 -8.29 12.53
CA MET A 115 -29.91 -8.44 12.45
C MET A 115 -30.69 -7.11 12.36
N THR A 116 -30.04 -5.98 12.62
CA THR A 116 -30.68 -4.65 12.60
C THR A 116 -30.39 -3.90 11.30
N CYS A 117 -29.13 -3.89 10.86
CA CYS A 117 -28.63 -3.08 9.74
C CYS A 117 -28.35 -3.91 8.48
N GLY A 118 -28.32 -5.25 8.56
CA GLY A 118 -27.94 -6.15 7.45
C GLY A 118 -26.47 -6.13 7.06
N VAL A 119 -25.69 -5.18 7.58
CA VAL A 119 -24.25 -5.03 7.33
C VAL A 119 -23.48 -6.14 8.04
N LYS A 120 -22.41 -6.64 7.40
CA LYS A 120 -21.52 -7.65 8.00
C LYS A 120 -20.83 -7.08 9.24
N MET A 121 -20.96 -7.76 10.37
CA MET A 121 -20.37 -7.27 11.62
C MET A 121 -18.84 -7.44 11.59
N ARG A 122 -18.13 -6.73 12.47
CA ARG A 122 -16.67 -6.83 12.62
C ARG A 122 -16.32 -7.41 13.98
N MET A 123 -15.38 -8.36 14.01
CA MET A 123 -14.91 -8.99 15.24
C MET A 123 -14.17 -7.96 16.13
N SER A 124 -14.59 -7.87 17.39
CA SER A 124 -14.02 -7.02 18.44
C SER A 124 -13.78 -7.86 19.69
N GLY A 125 -12.69 -8.63 19.68
CA GLY A 125 -12.37 -9.58 20.75
C GLY A 125 -13.31 -10.77 20.73
N ALA A 126 -14.04 -11.00 21.83
CA ALA A 126 -15.07 -12.04 21.93
C ALA A 126 -16.42 -11.64 21.30
N CYS A 127 -16.61 -10.34 21.02
CA CYS A 127 -17.86 -9.80 20.48
C CYS A 127 -17.76 -9.48 18.98
N PHE A 128 -18.90 -9.19 18.38
CA PHE A 128 -19.03 -8.56 17.07
C PHE A 128 -19.72 -7.21 17.20
N VAL A 129 -19.34 -6.23 16.35
CA VAL A 129 -19.91 -4.87 16.32
C VAL A 129 -20.38 -4.54 14.89
N CYS A 130 -21.61 -4.05 14.69
CA CYS A 130 -22.07 -3.48 13.40
C CYS A 130 -21.57 -2.04 13.28
N GLU A 131 -20.76 -1.75 12.27
CA GLU A 131 -20.31 -0.38 11.97
C GLU A 131 -21.42 0.52 11.41
N GLY A 132 -22.46 -0.07 10.81
CA GLY A 132 -23.60 0.65 10.24
C GLY A 132 -24.64 1.16 11.25
N CYS A 133 -24.80 0.50 12.40
CA CYS A 133 -25.81 0.89 13.42
C CYS A 133 -25.33 0.81 14.87
N GLY A 134 -24.09 0.39 15.13
CA GLY A 134 -23.52 0.32 16.48
C GLY A 134 -24.01 -0.84 17.35
N ASN A 135 -24.83 -1.76 16.82
CA ASN A 135 -25.30 -2.91 17.60
C ASN A 135 -24.16 -3.93 17.84
N THR A 136 -24.14 -4.56 19.01
CA THR A 136 -23.12 -5.55 19.39
C THR A 136 -23.74 -6.92 19.66
N SER A 137 -23.00 -8.00 19.37
CA SER A 137 -23.45 -9.38 19.62
C SER A 137 -22.29 -10.24 20.12
N GLY A 138 -22.57 -11.27 20.92
CA GLY A 138 -21.54 -12.24 21.36
C GLY A 138 -20.65 -11.81 22.53
N CYS A 139 -20.99 -10.74 23.25
CA CYS A 139 -20.25 -10.37 24.47
C CYS A 139 -20.67 -11.24 25.66
N SER A 140 -19.93 -12.33 25.92
CA SER A 140 -19.97 -13.07 27.19
C SER A 140 -18.57 -13.33 27.71
#